data_AF-A0A246BMB7-F1
#
_entry.id   AF-A0A246BMB7-F1
#
_cell.length_a   1.000
_cell.length_b   1.000
_cell.length_c   1.000
_cell.angle_alpha   90.00
_cell.angle_beta   90.00
_cell.angle_gamma   90.00
#
_symmetry.space_group_name_H-M   'P 1'
#
loop_
_entity.id
_entity.type
_entity.pdbx_description
1 polymer ?
#
loop_
_entity_poly.entity_id
_entity_poly.type
_entity_poly.pdbx_seq_one_letter_code
_entity_poly.pdbx_strand_id
1 'polypeptide(L)' 'MEEQSDTLVGIGLRIRAVREQRGWNQDEFAHRAGVHRSYVTQLENGRKDLRISTLYRLAEALAIPVTDLLTGSPDAAR' A
#
# COMPACT_ATOMS: atom_id res chain seq x y z
N MET A 1 -12.30 17.52 -5.63
CA MET A 1 -12.32 16.31 -4.78
C MET A 1 -11.47 15.19 -5.40
N GLU A 2 -10.35 15.52 -6.06
CA GLU A 2 -9.54 14.54 -6.82
C GLU A 2 -8.23 14.16 -6.09
N GLU A 3 -7.66 15.05 -5.28
CA GLU A 3 -6.35 14.86 -4.62
C GLU A 3 -6.27 13.67 -3.63
N GLN A 4 -7.36 13.34 -2.94
CA GLN A 4 -7.37 12.20 -2.01
C GLN A 4 -7.23 10.85 -2.73
N SER A 5 -7.74 10.76 -3.97
CA SER A 5 -7.63 9.54 -4.78
C SER A 5 -6.20 9.30 -5.23
N ASP A 6 -5.50 10.36 -5.67
CA ASP A 6 -4.13 10.24 -6.20
C ASP A 6 -3.13 9.78 -5.13
N THR A 7 -3.32 10.26 -3.89
CA THR A 7 -2.49 9.84 -2.76
C THR A 7 -2.68 8.36 -2.45
N LEU A 8 -3.92 7.88 -2.37
CA LEU A 8 -4.22 6.47 -2.09
C LEU A 8 -3.76 5.55 -3.22
N VAL A 9 -3.89 5.98 -4.47
CA VAL A 9 -3.37 5.26 -5.64
C VAL A 9 -1.84 5.15 -5.56
N GLY A 10 -1.14 6.24 -5.25
CA GLY A 10 0.33 6.22 -5.10
C GLY A 10 0.80 5.26 -4.01
N ILE A 11 0.15 5.27 -2.84
CA ILE A 11 0.45 4.32 -1.75
C ILE A 11 0.17 2.88 -2.20
N GLY A 12 -0.97 2.63 -2.83
CA GLY A 12 -1.36 1.31 -3.33
C GLY A 12 -0.36 0.72 -4.33
N LEU A 13 0.13 1.55 -5.26
CA LEU A 13 1.15 1.16 -6.23
C LEU A 13 2.48 0.80 -5.57
N ARG A 14 2.89 1.53 -4.53
CA ARG A 14 4.12 1.22 -3.78
C ARG A 14 4.00 -0.09 -3.00
N ILE A 15 2.87 -0.31 -2.33
CA ILE A 15 2.56 -1.60 -1.67
C ILE A 15 2.68 -2.74 -2.67
N ARG A 16 2.06 -2.58 -3.84
CA ARG A 16 2.11 -3.58 -4.92
C ARG A 16 3.53 -3.84 -5.41
N ALA A 17 4.31 -2.78 -5.67
CA ALA A 17 5.67 -2.89 -6.17
C ALA A 17 6.56 -3.67 -5.19
N VAL A 18 6.52 -3.34 -3.90
CA VAL A 18 7.32 -4.03 -2.88
C VAL A 18 6.85 -5.47 -2.69
N ARG A 19 5.54 -5.73 -2.75
CA ARG A 19 4.98 -7.10 -2.72
C ARG A 19 5.52 -7.95 -3.88
N GLU A 20 5.49 -7.41 -5.09
CA GLU A 20 5.95 -8.09 -6.31
C GLU A 20 7.47 -8.32 -6.29
N GLN A 21 8.26 -7.38 -5.78
CA GLN A 21 9.70 -7.55 -5.57
C GLN A 21 10.04 -8.72 -4.63
N ARG A 22 9.13 -9.08 -3.73
CA ARG A 22 9.26 -10.26 -2.86
C ARG A 22 8.72 -11.55 -3.46
N GLY A 23 8.17 -11.51 -4.67
CA GLY A 23 7.54 -12.66 -5.31
C GLY A 23 6.24 -13.11 -4.62
N TRP A 24 5.60 -12.24 -3.84
CA TRP A 24 4.36 -12.58 -3.14
C TRP A 24 3.14 -12.27 -4.01
N ASN A 25 2.18 -13.18 -4.05
CA ASN A 25 0.84 -12.88 -4.56
C ASN A 25 0.00 -12.13 -3.49
N GLN A 26 -1.20 -11.66 -3.86
CA GLN A 26 -2.04 -10.89 -2.94
C GLN A 26 -2.53 -11.70 -1.73
N ASP A 27 -2.78 -13.00 -1.89
CA ASP A 27 -3.21 -13.88 -0.80
C ASP A 27 -2.08 -14.08 0.23
N GLU A 28 -0.88 -14.30 -0.26
CA GLU A 28 0.35 -14.52 0.50
C GLU A 28 0.74 -13.26 1.29
N PHE A 29 0.56 -12.08 0.69
CA PHE A 29 0.72 -10.82 1.41
C PHE A 29 -0.39 -10.56 2.43
N ALA A 30 -1.65 -10.84 2.07
CA ALA A 30 -2.77 -10.67 2.98
C ALA A 30 -2.60 -11.50 4.26
N HIS A 31 -2.14 -12.75 4.11
CA HIS A 31 -1.80 -13.63 5.21
C HIS A 31 -0.72 -13.03 6.13
N ARG A 32 0.41 -12.58 5.56
CA ARG A 32 1.49 -11.92 6.33
C ARG A 32 1.04 -10.65 7.05
N ALA A 33 0.20 -9.84 6.41
CA ALA A 33 -0.29 -8.59 6.96
C ALA A 33 -1.47 -8.77 7.93
N GLY A 34 -1.99 -9.98 8.11
CA GLY A 34 -3.16 -10.25 8.95
C GLY A 34 -4.40 -9.48 8.47
N VAL A 35 -4.60 -9.42 7.16
CA VAL A 35 -5.75 -8.76 6.51
C VAL A 35 -6.42 -9.69 5.51
N HIS A 36 -7.61 -9.31 5.06
CA HIS A 36 -8.32 -10.06 4.03
C HIS A 36 -7.73 -9.77 2.64
N ARG A 37 -7.64 -10.77 1.76
CA ARG A 37 -7.17 -10.59 0.37
C ARG A 37 -7.92 -9.48 -0.38
N SER A 38 -9.24 -9.42 -0.22
CA SER A 38 -10.08 -8.38 -0.83
C SER A 38 -9.73 -6.96 -0.36
N TYR A 39 -9.16 -6.82 0.84
CA TYR A 39 -8.65 -5.55 1.35
C TYR A 39 -7.34 -5.17 0.66
N VAL A 40 -6.43 -6.13 0.44
CA VAL A 40 -5.21 -5.92 -0.36
C VAL A 40 -5.56 -5.44 -1.77
N THR A 41 -6.52 -6.10 -2.45
CA THR A 41 -6.96 -5.66 -3.79
C THR A 41 -7.50 -4.22 -3.78
N GLN A 42 -8.27 -3.84 -2.77
CA GLN A 42 -8.80 -2.47 -2.67
C GLN A 42 -7.68 -1.45 -2.40
N LEU A 43 -6.72 -1.79 -1.54
CA LEU A 43 -5.56 -0.96 -1.23
C LEU A 43 -4.69 -0.70 -2.45
N GLU A 44 -4.31 -1.76 -3.17
CA GLU A 44 -3.42 -1.65 -4.33
C GLU A 44 -4.03 -0.86 -5.49
N ASN A 45 -5.36 -0.78 -5.53
CA ASN A 45 -6.10 0.01 -6.51
C ASN A 45 -6.51 1.41 -5.99
N GLY A 46 -6.06 1.82 -4.80
CA GLY A 46 -6.40 3.12 -4.20
C GLY A 46 -7.90 3.29 -3.88
N ARG A 47 -8.67 2.20 -3.82
CA ARG A 47 -10.14 2.25 -3.67
C ARG A 47 -10.63 2.30 -2.22
N LYS A 48 -9.72 2.18 -1.26
CA LYS A 48 -10.07 2.18 0.15
C LYS A 48 -9.07 2.97 0.96
N ASP A 49 -9.61 3.92 1.72
CA ASP A 49 -8.87 4.63 2.73
C ASP A 49 -8.42 3.67 3.84
N LEU A 50 -7.28 3.98 4.45
CA LEU A 50 -6.60 3.11 5.41
C LEU A 50 -6.22 3.90 6.64
N ARG A 51 -6.39 3.29 7.80
CA ARG A 51 -5.94 3.87 9.06
C ARG A 51 -4.41 3.86 9.10
N ILE A 52 -3.81 4.86 9.74
CA ILE A 52 -2.37 4.92 9.97
C ILE A 52 -1.85 3.63 10.61
N SER A 53 -2.56 3.05 11.59
CA SER A 53 -2.18 1.77 12.20
C SER A 53 -2.12 0.61 11.20
N THR A 54 -3.00 0.59 10.21
CA THR A 54 -2.95 -0.40 9.12
C THR A 54 -1.75 -0.16 8.22
N LEU A 55 -1.40 1.09 7.92
CA LEU A 55 -0.21 1.42 7.13
C LEU A 55 1.06 0.86 7.77
N TYR A 56 1.24 1.07 9.08
CA TYR A 56 2.38 0.54 9.83
C TYR A 56 2.42 -0.99 9.78
N ARG A 57 1.29 -1.66 9.98
CA ARG A 57 1.21 -3.13 9.89
C ARG A 57 1.55 -3.66 8.50
N LEU A 58 1.12 -2.96 7.45
CA LEU A 58 1.48 -3.31 6.07
C LEU A 58 2.97 -3.12 5.82
N ALA A 59 3.56 -2.02 6.29
CA ALA A 59 4.99 -1.75 6.19
C ALA A 59 5.82 -2.80 6.95
N GLU A 60 5.38 -3.22 8.13
CA GLU A 60 6.00 -4.29 8.92
C GLU A 60 5.92 -5.64 8.21
N ALA A 61 4.74 -6.02 7.70
CA ALA A 61 4.58 -7.22 6.89
C ALA A 61 5.41 -7.18 5.60
N LEU A 62 5.57 -5.98 5.05
CA LEU A 62 6.46 -5.67 3.95
C LEU A 62 7.89 -5.36 4.42
N ALA A 63 8.32 -5.65 5.65
CA ALA A 63 9.69 -5.44 6.13
C ALA A 63 10.42 -4.18 5.57
N ILE A 64 9.73 -3.04 5.55
CA ILE A 64 10.25 -1.74 5.08
C ILE A 64 9.82 -0.66 6.07
N PRO A 65 10.54 0.47 6.12
CA PRO A 65 10.06 1.67 6.80
C PRO A 65 8.70 2.12 6.27
N VAL A 66 7.81 2.59 7.15
CA VAL A 66 6.52 3.15 6.74
C VAL A 66 6.68 4.36 5.80
N THR A 67 7.79 5.08 5.92
CA THR A 67 8.15 6.21 5.07
C THR A 67 8.24 5.82 3.61
N ASP A 68 8.68 4.60 3.30
CA ASP A 68 8.84 4.14 1.92
C ASP A 68 7.48 3.97 1.22
N LEU A 69 6.40 3.77 1.98
CA LEU A 69 5.03 3.77 1.47
C LEU A 69 4.48 5.18 1.26
N LEU A 70 5.09 6.19 1.89
CA LEU A 70 4.69 7.60 1.83
C LEU A 70 5.57 8.41 0.88
N THR A 71 6.76 7.93 0.52
CA THR A 71 7.67 8.62 -0.40
C THR A 71 7.16 8.54 -1.83
N GLY A 72 7.05 9.69 -2.48
CA GLY A 72 6.41 9.86 -3.78
C GLY A 72 5.13 10.67 -3.62
N SER A 73 5.31 11.99 -3.51
CA SER A 73 4.21 12.95 -3.63
C SER A 73 3.71 12.95 -5.07
N PRO A 74 2.40 13.14 -5.33
CA PRO A 74 1.92 13.54 -6.65
C PRO A 74 2.60 14.82 -7.16
N ASP A 75 3.25 15.60 -6.29
CA ASP A 75 3.93 16.86 -6.57
C ASP A 75 5.42 16.71 -6.92
N ALA A 76 5.99 15.50 -6.93
CA ALA A 76 7.40 15.28 -7.31
C ALA A 76 7.69 15.50 -8.82
N ALA A 77 6.68 15.95 -9.57
CA ALA A 77 6.75 16.28 -10.99
C ALA A 77 6.40 17.75 -11.30
N ARG A 78 6.40 18.66 -10.31
CA ARG A 78 6.29 20.12 -10.53
C ARG A 78 7.62 20.83 -10.38
#